data_AF-A0A4Z2END3-F1
#
_entry.id   AF-A0A4Z2END3-F1
#
_cell.length_a   1.000
_cell.length_b   1.000
_cell.length_c   1.000
_cell.angle_alpha   90.00
_cell.angle_beta   90.00
_cell.angle_gamma   90.00
#
_symmetry.space_group_name_H-M   'P 1'
#
loop_
_entity.id
_entity.type
_entity.pdbx_description
1 polymer ?
#
loop_
_entity_poly.entity_id
_entity_poly.type
_entity_poly.pdbx_seq_one_letter_code
_entity_poly.pdbx_strand_id
1 'polypeptide(L)' 'MLLGWGESPGYPTGYFPYASQNWSRCAHKGHTLSIKLIHLDLEDSQDCENDALKVRGRGKLQMVVP' A
#
# COMPACT_ATOMS: atom_id res chain seq x y z
N MET A 1 -7.34 -16.07 -9.01
CA MET A 1 -6.02 -15.42 -9.22
C MET A 1 -5.35 -15.27 -7.86
N LEU A 2 -4.21 -15.92 -7.62
CA LEU A 2 -3.55 -16.00 -6.30
C LEU A 2 -2.43 -14.95 -6.11
N LEU A 3 -2.04 -14.26 -7.18
CA LEU A 3 -0.98 -13.26 -7.21
C LEU A 3 -1.53 -11.94 -7.75
N GLY A 4 -0.95 -10.82 -7.34
CA GLY A 4 -1.29 -9.50 -7.83
C GLY A 4 -0.20 -8.50 -7.51
N TRP A 5 -0.16 -7.43 -8.28
CA TRP A 5 0.75 -6.31 -8.11
C TRP A 5 -0.05 -5.03 -7.88
N GLY A 6 0.51 -4.13 -7.09
CA GLY A 6 -0.04 -2.81 -6.83
C GLY A 6 1.12 -1.84 -6.68
N GLU A 7 0.95 -0.64 -7.23
CA GLU A 7 1.97 0.40 -7.30
C GLU A 7 1.36 1.75 -6.91
N SER A 8 2.15 2.59 -6.25
CA SER A 8 1.71 3.94 -5.91
C SER A 8 1.36 4.72 -7.20
N PRO A 9 0.43 5.68 -7.14
CA PRO A 9 0.17 6.57 -8.26
C PRO A 9 1.47 7.23 -8.72
N GLY A 10 1.75 7.24 -10.03
CA GLY A 10 2.95 7.88 -10.57
C GLY A 10 4.27 7.11 -10.39
N TYR A 11 4.27 5.92 -9.77
CA TYR A 11 5.43 5.03 -9.82
C TYR A 11 5.80 4.72 -11.29
N PRO A 12 7.10 4.73 -11.67
CA PRO A 12 8.30 4.90 -10.83
C PRO A 12 8.78 6.36 -10.66
N THR A 13 8.09 7.34 -11.23
CA THR A 13 8.52 8.75 -11.23
C THR A 13 8.33 9.44 -9.87
N GLY A 14 7.38 8.95 -9.08
CA GLY A 14 7.02 9.51 -7.77
C GLY A 14 5.52 9.77 -7.68
N TYR A 15 4.99 9.77 -6.46
CA TYR A 15 3.57 10.00 -6.22
C TYR A 15 3.22 11.48 -6.15
N PHE A 16 1.99 11.79 -6.52
CA PHE A 16 1.47 13.16 -6.48
C PHE A 16 1.05 13.53 -5.04
N PRO A 17 1.15 14.82 -4.65
CA PRO A 17 0.55 15.32 -3.42
C PRO A 17 -0.95 14.99 -3.37
N TYR A 18 -1.50 14.77 -2.17
CA TYR A 18 -2.91 14.44 -1.95
C TYR A 18 -3.40 13.14 -2.62
N ALA A 19 -2.49 12.28 -3.07
CA ALA A 19 -2.85 11.01 -3.69
C ALA A 19 -3.29 9.98 -2.65
N SER A 20 -4.43 9.31 -2.88
CA SER A 20 -4.83 8.17 -2.08
C SER A 20 -5.17 6.98 -2.95
N GLN A 21 -4.62 5.83 -2.59
CA GLN A 21 -4.85 4.56 -3.28
C GLN A 21 -5.20 3.48 -2.27
N ASN A 22 -6.27 2.73 -2.55
CA ASN A 22 -6.70 1.62 -1.73
C ASN A 22 -6.62 0.33 -2.54
N TRP A 23 -6.05 -0.72 -1.94
CA TRP A 23 -6.08 -2.07 -2.49
C TRP A 23 -6.70 -3.02 -1.48
N SER A 24 -7.59 -3.88 -1.96
CA SER A 24 -8.18 -4.94 -1.17
C SER A 24 -8.05 -6.27 -1.90
N ARG A 25 -7.59 -7.29 -1.18
CA ARG A 25 -7.53 -8.67 -1.64
C ARG A 25 -7.96 -9.58 -0.51
N CYS A 26 -8.81 -10.55 -0.83
CA CYS A 26 -9.25 -11.56 0.11
C CYS A 26 -8.56 -12.89 -0.21
N ALA A 27 -7.93 -13.49 0.80
CA ALA A 27 -7.55 -14.89 0.74
C ALA A 27 -8.78 -15.76 1.07
N HIS A 28 -8.88 -16.95 0.47
CA HIS A 28 -9.89 -17.92 0.87
C HIS A 28 -9.63 -18.42 2.29
N LYS A 29 -10.65 -19.04 2.92
CA LYS A 29 -10.48 -19.66 4.24
C LYS A 29 -9.33 -20.68 4.21
N GLY A 30 -8.55 -20.73 5.28
CA GLY A 30 -7.36 -21.59 5.39
C GLY A 30 -6.14 -21.09 4.62
N HIS A 31 -6.20 -19.93 3.96
CA HIS A 31 -5.07 -19.33 3.26
C HIS A 31 -4.61 -18.05 3.95
N THR A 32 -3.32 -17.76 3.81
CA THR A 32 -2.69 -16.52 4.29
C THR A 32 -2.38 -15.62 3.10
N LEU A 33 -2.62 -14.32 3.26
CA LEU A 33 -2.14 -13.33 2.29
C LEU A 33 -0.69 -12.94 2.67
N SER A 34 0.25 -13.16 1.76
CA SER A 34 1.60 -12.65 1.88
C SER A 34 1.73 -11.38 1.03
N ILE A 35 2.29 -10.33 1.62
CA ILE A 35 2.52 -9.04 0.95
C ILE A 35 4.02 -8.79 1.00
N LYS A 36 4.61 -8.49 -0.16
CA LYS A 36 6.02 -8.13 -0.29
C LYS A 36 6.12 -6.74 -0.88
N LEU A 37 6.78 -5.84 -0.16
CA LEU A 37 7.15 -4.52 -0.67
C LEU A 37 8.47 -4.69 -1.44
N ILE A 38 8.46 -4.36 -2.73
CA ILE A 38 9.65 -4.41 -3.59
C ILE A 38 10.34 -3.05 -3.72
N HIS A 39 9.59 -1.98 -3.47
CA HIS A 39 10.05 -0.60 -3.45
C HIS A 39 9.24 0.15 -2.40
N LEU A 40 9.89 0.92 -1.53
CA LEU A 40 9.25 1.77 -0.54
C LEU A 40 10.08 3.04 -0.42
N ASP A 41 9.49 4.14 -0.87
CA ASP A 41 10.06 5.48 -0.86
C ASP A 41 8.89 6.43 -0.56
N LEU A 42 8.82 6.91 0.68
CA LEU A 42 7.78 7.78 1.22
C LEU A 42 8.46 8.89 2.03
N GLU A 43 7.80 10.03 2.16
CA GLU A 43 8.26 11.11 3.03
C GLU A 43 8.44 10.64 4.48
N ASP A 44 9.62 10.92 5.05
CA ASP A 44 9.89 10.65 6.45
C ASP A 44 9.25 11.74 7.34
N SER A 45 8.44 11.31 8.28
CA SER A 45 7.75 12.19 9.23
C SER A 45 7.55 11.46 10.56
N GLN A 46 7.49 12.23 11.65
CA GLN A 46 7.22 11.67 12.98
C GLN A 46 5.92 10.85 12.91
N ASP A 47 5.98 9.60 13.36
CA ASP A 47 4.86 8.65 13.36
C ASP A 47 4.14 8.46 12.01
N CYS A 48 4.82 8.78 10.89
CA CYS A 48 4.25 8.78 9.53
C CYS A 48 2.97 9.64 9.42
N GLU A 49 2.96 10.81 10.08
CA GLU A 49 1.81 11.72 10.08
C GLU A 49 1.53 12.37 8.72
N ASN A 50 2.57 12.57 7.91
CA ASN A 50 2.43 13.01 6.52
C ASN A 50 2.07 11.79 5.66
N ASP A 51 3.06 11.14 5.06
CA ASP A 51 2.82 10.04 4.12
C ASP A 51 2.88 8.66 4.78
N ALA A 52 1.91 7.79 4.46
CA ALA A 52 1.85 6.46 5.05
C ALA A 52 1.29 5.38 4.12
N LEU A 53 1.93 4.20 4.13
CA LEU A 53 1.34 2.95 3.67
C LEU A 53 0.77 2.16 4.86
N LYS A 54 -0.55 2.14 4.98
CA LYS A 54 -1.28 1.46 6.06
C LYS A 54 -1.64 0.04 5.64
N VAL A 55 -1.03 -0.95 6.29
CA VAL A 55 -1.40 -2.37 6.16
C VAL A 55 -2.45 -2.71 7.22
N ARG A 56 -3.63 -3.12 6.79
CA ARG A 56 -4.74 -3.52 7.66
C ARG A 56 -5.07 -5.00 7.48
N GLY A 57 -5.63 -5.59 8.52
CA GLY A 57 -6.12 -6.98 8.49
C GLY A 57 -7.12 -7.22 7.35
N ARG A 58 -7.30 -8.50 6.99
CA ARG A 58 -8.12 -8.95 5.84
C ARG A 58 -7.60 -8.47 4.47
N GLY A 59 -6.29 -8.25 4.37
CA GLY A 59 -5.64 -7.96 3.09
C GLY A 59 -5.99 -6.61 2.49
N LYS A 60 -6.18 -5.60 3.36
CA LYS A 60 -6.41 -4.21 2.93
C LYS A 60 -5.12 -3.41 3.08
N LEU A 61 -4.72 -2.75 2.01
CA LEU A 61 -3.61 -1.82 1.94
C LEU A 61 -4.16 -0.44 1.57
N GLN A 62 -3.66 0.60 2.22
CA GLN A 62 -4.07 1.97 1.94
C GLN A 62 -2.85 2.88 1.94
N MET A 63 -2.60 3.52 0.82
CA MET A 63 -1.68 4.65 0.73
C MET A 63 -2.44 5.94 1.04
N VAL A 64 -1.88 6.74 1.94
CA VAL A 64 -2.40 8.05 2.34
C VAL A 64 -1.26 9.05 2.19
N VAL A 65 -1.49 10.03 1.33
CA VAL A 65 -0.67 11.24 1.18
C VAL A 65 -1.67 12.38 1.47
N PRO A 66 -1.62 13.02 2.65
CA PRO A 66 -2.57 14.02 3.11
C PRO A 66 -2.42 15.37 2.41
#